data_AF-A0A961JA51-F1
#
_entry.id   AF-A0A961JA51-F1
#
_cell.length_a   1.000
_cell.length_b   1.000
_cell.length_c   1.000
_cell.angle_alpha   90.00
_cell.angle_beta   90.00
_cell.angle_gamma   90.00
#
_symmetry.space_group_name_H-M   'P 1'
#
loop_
_entity.id
_entity.type
_entity.pdbx_description
1 polymer ?
#
loop_
_entity_poly.entity_id
_entity_poly.type
_entity_poly.pdbx_seq_one_letter_code
_entity_poly.pdbx_strand_id
1 'polypeptide(L)'
;MRRLAAAVCVATLLPAAAAGHSFSDGLGPVGYLVEGALAVWVQPWLILPVAALGIGLGLAGRMRRALVLLGLGLVAGLVLSPLIVAQAIVAPPLAVGLVMAVVAALVPPARARGALPGLAVLTGVTVGADAIEGYHVIDMPPTLPVGVALGGLLAVAALGGAAAASRAWLVRPWVTILWRIAASWVAAIQLLYLALLFAP
;
A
#
# COMPACT_ATOMS: atom_id res chain seq x y z
N MET A 1 10.56 42.40 -20.88
CA MET A 1 10.36 41.86 -19.50
C MET A 1 8.99 41.20 -19.30
N ARG A 2 7.86 41.87 -19.54
CA ARG A 2 6.51 41.27 -19.35
C ARG A 2 6.24 39.98 -20.16
N ARG A 3 6.77 39.88 -21.39
CA ARG A 3 6.64 38.67 -22.23
C ARG A 3 7.46 37.47 -21.73
N LEU A 4 8.59 37.74 -21.07
CA LEU A 4 9.42 36.71 -20.43
C LEU A 4 8.76 36.17 -19.15
N ALA A 5 8.16 37.06 -18.34
CA ALA A 5 7.40 36.65 -17.15
C ALA A 5 6.17 35.80 -17.52
N ALA A 6 5.45 36.15 -18.58
CA ALA A 6 4.31 35.36 -19.07
C ALA A 6 4.75 33.99 -19.61
N ALA A 7 5.86 33.91 -20.34
CA ALA A 7 6.40 32.64 -20.84
C ALA A 7 6.87 31.72 -19.70
N VAL A 8 7.49 32.29 -18.66
CA VAL A 8 7.90 31.53 -17.46
C VAL A 8 6.68 31.04 -16.67
N CYS A 9 5.65 31.88 -16.48
CA CYS A 9 4.41 31.45 -15.83
C CYS A 9 3.67 30.35 -16.59
N VAL A 10 3.62 30.42 -17.93
CA VAL A 10 3.02 29.35 -18.75
C VAL A 10 3.85 28.07 -18.69
N ALA A 11 5.18 28.19 -18.70
CA ALA A 11 6.07 27.02 -18.57
C ALA A 11 5.97 26.33 -17.19
N THR A 12 5.69 27.07 -16.11
CA THR A 12 5.46 26.48 -14.77
C THR A 12 4.05 25.93 -14.57
N LEU A 13 3.10 26.28 -15.44
CA LEU A 13 1.73 25.77 -15.43
C LEU A 13 1.53 24.59 -16.38
N LEU A 14 2.50 24.33 -17.27
CA LEU A 14 2.52 23.09 -18.03
C LEU A 14 2.87 21.97 -17.05
N PRO A 15 2.00 20.96 -16.85
CA PRO A 15 2.36 19.80 -16.08
C PRO A 15 3.65 19.24 -16.69
N ALA A 16 4.72 19.21 -15.90
CA ALA A 16 5.90 18.46 -16.28
C ALA A 16 5.40 17.05 -16.61
N ALA A 17 5.66 16.58 -17.83
CA ALA A 17 5.33 15.21 -18.20
C ALA A 17 5.92 14.31 -17.11
N ALA A 18 5.05 13.72 -16.30
CA ALA A 18 5.45 12.71 -15.35
C ALA A 18 6.22 11.68 -16.18
N ALA A 19 7.43 11.35 -15.75
CA ALA A 19 8.21 10.26 -16.33
C ALA A 19 7.50 8.95 -15.97
N GLY A 20 6.34 8.73 -16.60
CA GLY A 20 5.53 7.56 -16.44
C GLY A 20 6.37 6.37 -16.84
N HIS A 21 6.53 5.42 -15.91
CA HIS A 21 7.15 4.15 -16.24
C HIS A 21 6.38 3.55 -17.42
N SER A 22 7.05 3.35 -18.55
CA SER A 22 6.42 2.77 -19.72
C SER A 22 6.28 1.27 -19.48
N PHE A 23 5.06 0.85 -19.15
CA PHE A 23 4.66 -0.55 -19.03
C PHE A 23 4.82 -1.23 -20.40
N SER A 24 5.97 -1.83 -20.69
CA SER A 24 6.35 -2.20 -22.08
C SER A 24 7.39 -3.34 -22.15
N ASP A 25 7.17 -4.44 -21.44
CA ASP A 25 8.08 -5.60 -21.51
C ASP A 25 7.77 -6.58 -22.67
N GLY A 26 6.85 -6.23 -23.57
CA GLY A 26 6.51 -7.08 -24.74
C GLY A 26 5.77 -8.39 -24.40
N LEU A 27 5.50 -8.66 -23.12
CA LEU A 27 4.79 -9.84 -22.61
C LEU A 27 3.24 -9.75 -22.72
N GLY A 28 2.72 -8.68 -23.33
CA GLY A 28 1.29 -8.48 -23.52
C GLY A 28 0.53 -8.42 -22.18
N PRO A 29 -0.72 -8.95 -22.11
CA PRO A 29 -1.56 -8.87 -20.90
C PRO A 29 -0.94 -9.44 -19.63
N VAL A 30 -0.11 -10.48 -19.74
CA VAL A 30 0.58 -11.10 -18.59
C VAL A 30 1.66 -10.18 -18.03
N GLY A 31 2.38 -9.46 -18.89
CA GLY A 31 3.38 -8.47 -18.46
C GLY A 31 2.76 -7.41 -17.54
N TYR A 32 1.67 -6.79 -18.00
CA TYR A 32 0.93 -5.78 -17.22
C TYR A 32 0.39 -6.32 -15.89
N LEU A 33 -0.06 -7.59 -15.87
CA LEU A 33 -0.50 -8.24 -14.63
C LEU A 33 0.63 -8.37 -13.61
N VAL A 34 1.80 -8.84 -14.08
CA VAL A 34 3.00 -9.00 -13.24
C VAL A 34 3.51 -7.63 -12.79
N GLU A 35 3.53 -6.64 -13.67
CA GLU A 35 4.00 -5.30 -13.38
C GLU A 35 3.11 -4.60 -12.33
N GLY A 36 1.79 -4.69 -12.48
CA GLY A 36 0.86 -4.20 -11.46
C GLY A 36 1.04 -4.90 -10.11
N ALA A 37 1.28 -6.21 -10.11
CA ALA A 37 1.56 -6.93 -8.88
C ALA A 37 2.89 -6.48 -8.26
N LEU A 38 3.95 -6.36 -9.06
CA LEU A 38 5.28 -5.94 -8.61
C LEU A 38 5.29 -4.51 -8.07
N ALA A 39 4.47 -3.60 -8.60
CA ALA A 39 4.34 -2.23 -8.09
C ALA A 39 4.11 -2.24 -6.57
N VAL A 40 3.20 -3.09 -6.09
CA VAL A 40 2.89 -3.23 -4.66
C VAL A 40 4.04 -3.84 -3.86
N TRP A 41 4.78 -4.80 -4.43
CA TRP A 41 5.83 -5.54 -3.72
C TRP A 41 7.17 -4.81 -3.66
N VAL A 42 7.46 -4.00 -4.69
CA VAL A 42 8.75 -3.33 -4.86
C VAL A 42 8.75 -1.94 -4.25
N GLN A 43 7.62 -1.23 -4.28
CA GLN A 43 7.54 0.11 -3.73
C GLN A 43 7.42 0.09 -2.20
N PRO A 44 8.39 0.66 -1.46
CA PRO A 44 8.41 0.61 0.01
C PRO A 44 7.14 1.17 0.65
N TRP A 45 6.62 2.28 0.12
CA TRP A 45 5.44 2.94 0.64
C TRP A 45 4.13 2.18 0.39
N LEU A 46 4.12 1.20 -0.53
CA LEU A 46 3.00 0.28 -0.75
C LEU A 46 3.14 -1.02 0.05
N ILE A 47 4.34 -1.62 0.07
CA ILE A 47 4.55 -2.91 0.74
C ILE A 47 4.53 -2.77 2.26
N LEU A 48 5.02 -1.67 2.83
CA LEU A 48 5.08 -1.50 4.29
C LEU A 48 3.69 -1.44 4.95
N PRO A 49 2.70 -0.68 4.44
CA PRO A 49 1.33 -0.69 4.97
C PRO A 49 0.66 -2.05 4.84
N VAL A 50 0.85 -2.71 3.70
CA VAL A 50 0.34 -4.06 3.41
C VAL A 50 0.97 -5.09 4.36
N ALA A 51 2.26 -4.98 4.63
CA ALA A 51 2.98 -5.83 5.59
C ALA A 51 2.48 -5.62 7.02
N ALA A 52 2.32 -4.37 7.45
CA ALA A 52 1.75 -4.04 8.75
C ALA A 52 0.36 -4.66 8.94
N LEU A 53 -0.50 -4.55 7.92
CA LEU A 53 -1.82 -5.15 7.90
C LEU A 53 -1.75 -6.68 7.98
N GLY A 54 -0.93 -7.31 7.14
CA GLY A 54 -0.72 -8.76 7.12
C GLY A 54 -0.31 -9.29 8.49
N ILE A 55 0.73 -8.71 9.10
CA ILE A 55 1.20 -9.11 10.43
C ILE A 55 0.08 -8.99 11.46
N GLY A 56 -0.61 -7.84 11.53
CA GLY A 56 -1.69 -7.65 12.50
C GLY A 56 -2.87 -8.60 12.29
N LEU A 57 -3.25 -8.91 11.04
CA LEU A 57 -4.29 -9.88 10.74
C LEU A 57 -3.90 -11.31 11.11
N GLY A 58 -2.66 -11.71 10.86
CA GLY A 58 -2.13 -13.01 11.26
C GLY A 58 -2.07 -13.17 12.79
N LEU A 59 -1.67 -12.12 13.50
CA LEU A 59 -1.71 -12.09 14.96
C LEU A 59 -3.14 -12.13 15.53
N ALA A 60 -4.10 -11.48 14.87
CA ALA A 60 -5.49 -11.43 15.34
C ALA A 60 -6.35 -12.63 14.93
N GLY A 61 -5.94 -13.38 13.90
CA GLY A 61 -6.65 -14.54 13.36
C GLY A 61 -7.89 -14.19 12.52
N ARG A 62 -7.88 -13.05 11.79
CA ARG A 62 -9.04 -12.56 11.02
C ARG A 62 -8.77 -12.34 9.52
N MET A 63 -8.05 -13.26 8.89
CA MET A 63 -7.63 -13.10 7.49
C MET A 63 -8.80 -12.97 6.50
N ARG A 64 -9.76 -13.91 6.52
CA ARG A 64 -10.76 -14.05 5.44
C ARG A 64 -11.60 -12.79 5.21
N ARG A 65 -12.21 -12.25 6.28
CA ARG A 65 -13.05 -11.04 6.16
C ARG A 65 -12.22 -9.81 5.79
N ALA A 66 -11.02 -9.69 6.35
CA ALA A 66 -10.16 -8.56 6.08
C ALA A 66 -9.62 -8.57 4.64
N LEU A 67 -9.32 -9.74 4.05
CA LEU A 67 -8.92 -9.83 2.64
C LEU A 67 -10.04 -9.39 1.69
N VAL A 68 -11.30 -9.74 1.96
CA VAL A 68 -12.43 -9.26 1.16
C VAL A 68 -12.55 -7.74 1.25
N LEU A 69 -12.46 -7.19 2.47
CA LEU A 69 -12.54 -5.74 2.68
C LEU A 69 -11.35 -4.98 2.10
N LEU A 70 -10.15 -5.58 2.16
CA LEU A 70 -8.96 -5.07 1.49
C LEU A 70 -9.16 -5.03 -0.02
N GLY A 71 -9.70 -6.09 -0.62
CA GLY A 71 -10.03 -6.14 -2.04
C GLY A 71 -11.01 -5.04 -2.45
N LEU A 72 -12.07 -4.84 -1.67
CA LEU A 72 -13.01 -3.72 -1.88
C LEU A 72 -12.32 -2.37 -1.75
N GLY A 73 -11.46 -2.21 -0.75
CA GLY A 73 -10.64 -1.02 -0.57
C GLY A 73 -9.73 -0.76 -1.76
N LEU A 74 -9.03 -1.78 -2.27
CA LEU A 74 -8.14 -1.68 -3.43
C LEU A 74 -8.91 -1.23 -4.67
N VAL A 75 -10.06 -1.86 -4.95
CA VAL A 75 -10.93 -1.45 -6.07
C VAL A 75 -11.40 -0.01 -5.90
N ALA A 76 -11.84 0.37 -4.70
CA ALA A 76 -12.25 1.74 -4.42
C ALA A 76 -11.08 2.73 -4.58
N GLY A 77 -9.89 2.40 -4.10
CA GLY A 77 -8.67 3.19 -4.27
C GLY A 77 -8.33 3.40 -5.73
N LEU A 78 -8.33 2.33 -6.53
CA LEU A 78 -8.09 2.40 -7.97
C LEU A 78 -9.10 3.35 -8.65
N VAL A 79 -10.39 3.22 -8.34
CA VAL A 79 -11.45 4.08 -8.89
C VAL A 79 -11.30 5.55 -8.44
N LEU A 80 -10.86 5.78 -7.20
CA LEU A 80 -10.67 7.11 -6.64
C LEU A 80 -9.34 7.77 -7.02
N SER A 81 -8.37 7.01 -7.57
CA SER A 81 -7.06 7.52 -7.96
C SER A 81 -7.09 8.80 -8.81
N PRO A 82 -8.03 9.01 -9.77
CA PRO A 82 -8.06 10.23 -10.57
C PRO A 82 -8.41 11.50 -9.79
N LEU A 83 -8.98 11.34 -8.58
CA LEU A 83 -9.42 12.46 -7.74
C LEU A 83 -8.32 12.92 -6.77
N ILE A 84 -7.21 12.19 -6.68
CA ILE A 84 -6.15 12.44 -5.71
C ILE A 84 -5.02 13.20 -6.42
N VAL A 85 -4.66 14.36 -5.88
CA VAL A 85 -3.61 15.23 -6.44
C VAL A 85 -2.25 14.55 -6.29
N ALA A 86 -1.48 14.45 -7.38
CA ALA A 86 -0.17 13.78 -7.55
C ALA A 86 0.98 14.23 -6.63
N GLN A 87 0.72 15.05 -5.61
CA GLN A 87 1.75 15.52 -4.67
C GLN A 87 1.51 15.03 -3.24
N ALA A 88 0.45 14.27 -3.00
CA ALA A 88 0.04 13.85 -1.66
C ALA A 88 -0.10 12.33 -1.52
N ILE A 89 0.40 11.53 -2.46
CA ILE A 89 -0.08 10.14 -2.61
C ILE A 89 0.73 9.13 -1.79
N VAL A 90 2.02 9.41 -1.55
CA VAL A 90 2.90 8.55 -0.71
C VAL A 90 2.59 8.64 0.79
N ALA A 91 2.15 9.80 1.30
CA ALA A 91 1.95 10.01 2.74
C ALA A 91 0.76 9.22 3.33
N PRO A 92 -0.44 9.20 2.72
CA PRO A 92 -1.59 8.45 3.22
C PRO A 92 -1.36 6.96 3.47
N PRO A 93 -0.82 6.16 2.51
CA PRO A 93 -0.59 4.74 2.74
C PRO A 93 0.40 4.53 3.88
N LEU A 94 1.50 5.31 3.92
CA LEU A 94 2.47 5.28 5.01
C LEU A 94 1.87 5.64 6.38
N ALA A 95 0.98 6.63 6.45
CA ALA A 95 0.32 7.02 7.69
C ALA A 95 -0.63 5.94 8.20
N VAL A 96 -1.46 5.37 7.31
CA VAL A 96 -2.35 4.25 7.63
C VAL A 96 -1.55 3.02 8.06
N GLY A 97 -0.48 2.72 7.31
CA GLY A 97 0.41 1.62 7.60
C GLY A 97 1.18 1.80 8.91
N LEU A 98 1.57 3.03 9.27
CA LEU A 98 2.20 3.34 10.55
C LEU A 98 1.24 3.08 11.70
N VAL A 99 0.00 3.58 11.62
CA VAL A 99 -1.04 3.30 12.63
C VAL A 99 -1.25 1.79 12.77
N MET A 100 -1.35 1.08 11.65
CA MET A 100 -1.53 -0.36 11.63
C MET A 100 -0.34 -1.11 12.26
N ALA A 101 0.89 -0.69 11.96
CA ALA A 101 2.12 -1.27 12.50
C ALA A 101 2.23 -1.03 14.01
N VAL A 102 1.90 0.17 14.48
CA VAL A 102 1.85 0.51 15.90
C VAL A 102 0.79 -0.32 16.63
N VAL A 103 -0.40 -0.47 16.06
CA VAL A 103 -1.44 -1.34 16.62
C VAL A 103 -0.96 -2.79 16.70
N ALA A 104 -0.36 -3.32 15.63
CA ALA A 104 0.18 -4.68 15.61
C ALA A 104 1.31 -4.88 16.64
N ALA A 105 2.18 -3.89 16.81
CA ALA A 105 3.30 -3.94 17.74
C ALA A 105 2.86 -3.80 19.21
N LEU A 106 1.93 -2.89 19.53
CA LEU A 106 1.66 -2.47 20.90
C LEU A 106 0.32 -2.96 21.46
N VAL A 107 -0.69 -3.18 20.63
CA VAL A 107 -2.03 -3.56 21.10
C VAL A 107 -2.16 -5.08 21.20
N PRO A 108 -2.75 -5.63 22.28
CA PRO A 108 -3.06 -7.05 22.35
C PRO A 108 -3.94 -7.49 21.17
N PRO A 109 -3.62 -8.59 20.46
CA PRO A 109 -4.33 -8.97 19.25
C PRO A 109 -5.84 -9.12 19.43
N ALA A 110 -6.30 -9.57 20.61
CA ALA A 110 -7.71 -9.69 20.94
C ALA A 110 -8.46 -8.35 20.91
N ARG A 111 -7.82 -7.25 21.34
CA ARG A 111 -8.41 -5.90 21.36
C ARG A 111 -8.37 -5.24 19.99
N ALA A 112 -7.33 -5.49 19.19
CA ALA A 112 -7.20 -4.92 17.85
C ALA A 112 -8.24 -5.45 16.85
N ARG A 113 -8.83 -6.63 17.09
CA ARG A 113 -9.74 -7.34 16.18
C ARG A 113 -10.88 -6.49 15.61
N GLY A 114 -11.42 -5.54 16.38
CA GLY A 114 -12.51 -4.68 15.95
C GLY A 114 -12.09 -3.62 14.92
N ALA A 115 -10.86 -3.13 14.99
CA ALA A 115 -10.34 -2.07 14.13
C ALA A 115 -9.77 -2.59 12.80
N LEU A 116 -9.28 -3.84 12.77
CA LEU A 116 -8.63 -4.43 11.58
C LEU A 116 -9.46 -4.40 10.30
N PRO A 117 -10.79 -4.63 10.31
CA PRO A 117 -11.62 -4.49 9.12
C PRO A 117 -11.57 -3.07 8.52
N GLY A 118 -11.65 -2.04 9.35
CA GLY A 118 -11.58 -0.65 8.91
C GLY A 118 -10.19 -0.29 8.38
N LEU A 119 -9.15 -0.74 9.10
CA LEU A 119 -7.77 -0.57 8.64
C LEU A 119 -7.51 -1.31 7.32
N ALA A 120 -8.10 -2.48 7.10
CA ALA A 120 -7.99 -3.21 5.82
C ALA A 120 -8.59 -2.42 4.65
N VAL A 121 -9.76 -1.80 4.85
CA VAL A 121 -10.38 -0.92 3.84
C VAL A 121 -9.48 0.29 3.59
N LEU A 122 -9.01 0.97 4.64
CA LEU A 122 -8.16 2.16 4.52
C LEU A 122 -6.83 1.85 3.84
N THR A 123 -6.18 0.74 4.18
CA THR A 123 -4.97 0.27 3.50
C THR A 123 -5.27 -0.01 2.04
N GLY A 124 -6.37 -0.71 1.72
CA GLY A 124 -6.75 -0.97 0.34
C GLY A 124 -6.98 0.31 -0.45
N VAL A 125 -7.72 1.28 0.09
CA VAL A 125 -8.01 2.54 -0.59
C VAL A 125 -6.72 3.32 -0.85
N THR A 126 -5.88 3.49 0.16
CA THR A 126 -4.65 4.27 0.03
C THR A 126 -3.62 3.59 -0.88
N VAL A 127 -3.44 2.27 -0.76
CA VAL A 127 -2.54 1.49 -1.64
C VAL A 127 -3.05 1.45 -3.07
N GLY A 128 -4.36 1.21 -3.27
CA GLY A 128 -4.96 1.15 -4.61
C GLY A 128 -4.92 2.50 -5.33
N ALA A 129 -5.10 3.59 -4.59
CA ALA A 129 -4.98 4.94 -5.15
C ALA A 129 -3.54 5.27 -5.56
N ASP A 130 -2.57 4.92 -4.72
CA ASP A 130 -1.16 5.23 -4.94
C ASP A 130 -0.48 4.36 -5.99
N ALA A 131 -0.87 3.09 -6.09
CA ALA A 131 -0.28 2.13 -7.04
C ALA A 131 -0.46 2.50 -8.53
N ILE A 132 -1.39 3.39 -8.87
CA ILE A 132 -1.61 3.89 -10.23
C ILE A 132 -1.56 5.42 -10.29
N GLU A 133 -0.85 6.04 -9.35
CA GLU A 133 -0.66 7.49 -9.29
C GLU A 133 -0.34 8.08 -10.67
N GLY A 134 -1.09 9.11 -11.06
CA GLY A 134 -0.89 9.84 -12.31
C GLY A 134 -1.59 9.23 -13.53
N TYR A 135 -2.35 8.13 -13.37
CA TYR A 135 -3.06 7.50 -14.47
C TYR A 135 -4.56 7.34 -14.21
N HIS A 136 -5.36 7.50 -15.26
CA HIS A 136 -6.76 7.11 -15.22
C HIS A 136 -6.88 5.60 -15.48
N VAL A 137 -7.62 4.89 -14.62
CA VAL A 137 -7.89 3.45 -14.78
C VAL A 137 -8.43 3.09 -16.18
N ILE A 138 -9.17 4.02 -16.80
CA ILE A 138 -9.78 3.85 -18.13
C ILE A 138 -8.74 3.87 -19.25
N ASP A 139 -7.63 4.58 -19.03
CA ASP A 139 -6.56 4.73 -20.03
C ASP A 139 -5.51 3.61 -19.92
N MET A 140 -5.65 2.72 -18.92
CA MET A 140 -4.72 1.64 -18.64
C MET A 140 -5.21 0.30 -19.17
N PRO A 141 -4.30 -0.62 -19.56
CA PRO A 141 -4.66 -2.01 -19.80
C PRO A 141 -5.34 -2.61 -18.56
N PRO A 142 -6.50 -3.29 -18.70
CA PRO A 142 -7.28 -3.75 -17.55
C PRO A 142 -6.56 -4.79 -16.69
N THR A 143 -5.53 -5.46 -17.22
CA THR A 143 -4.72 -6.42 -16.48
C THR A 143 -3.79 -5.77 -15.45
N LEU A 144 -3.43 -4.50 -15.61
CA LEU A 144 -2.56 -3.79 -14.67
C LEU A 144 -3.25 -3.50 -13.33
N PRO A 145 -4.46 -2.89 -13.27
CA PRO A 145 -5.20 -2.75 -12.01
C PRO A 145 -5.54 -4.08 -11.34
N VAL A 146 -5.81 -5.13 -12.13
CA VAL A 146 -5.99 -6.49 -11.61
C VAL A 146 -4.69 -7.00 -10.97
N GLY A 147 -3.55 -6.74 -11.61
CA GLY A 147 -2.22 -7.04 -11.08
C GLY A 147 -1.99 -6.37 -9.73
N VAL A 148 -2.27 -5.06 -9.62
CA VAL A 148 -2.19 -4.30 -8.36
C VAL A 148 -3.05 -4.93 -7.27
N ALA A 149 -4.32 -5.21 -7.58
CA ALA A 149 -5.25 -5.80 -6.63
C ALA A 149 -4.76 -7.18 -6.14
N LEU A 150 -4.30 -8.03 -7.06
CA LEU A 150 -3.73 -9.33 -6.72
C LEU A 150 -2.43 -9.21 -5.93
N GLY A 151 -1.53 -8.30 -6.31
CA GLY A 151 -0.27 -8.04 -5.62
C GLY A 151 -0.51 -7.68 -4.16
N GLY A 152 -1.43 -6.75 -3.88
CA GLY A 152 -1.82 -6.37 -2.53
C GLY A 152 -2.46 -7.49 -1.73
N LEU A 153 -3.42 -8.22 -2.33
CA LEU A 153 -4.07 -9.36 -1.68
C LEU A 153 -3.07 -10.48 -1.34
N LEU A 154 -2.17 -10.81 -2.27
CA LEU A 154 -1.15 -11.83 -2.10
C LEU A 154 -0.12 -11.43 -1.04
N ALA A 155 0.31 -10.17 -1.00
CA ALA A 155 1.25 -9.68 0.00
C ALA A 155 0.67 -9.77 1.42
N VAL A 156 -0.59 -9.35 1.62
CA VAL A 156 -1.27 -9.52 2.92
C VAL A 156 -1.44 -11.00 3.26
N ALA A 157 -1.90 -11.81 2.30
CA ALA A 157 -2.11 -13.24 2.53
C ALA A 157 -0.81 -13.97 2.86
N ALA A 158 0.30 -13.63 2.20
CA ALA A 158 1.60 -14.22 2.45
C ALA A 158 2.13 -13.86 3.83
N LEU A 159 2.18 -12.56 4.16
CA LEU A 159 2.75 -12.08 5.44
C LEU A 159 1.85 -12.44 6.62
N GLY A 160 0.54 -12.26 6.47
CA GLY A 160 -0.42 -12.68 7.48
C GLY A 160 -0.50 -14.20 7.62
N GLY A 161 -0.40 -14.93 6.52
CA GLY A 161 -0.34 -16.39 6.49
C GLY A 161 0.89 -16.91 7.22
N ALA A 162 2.06 -16.33 6.98
CA ALA A 162 3.30 -16.64 7.69
C ALA A 162 3.15 -16.38 9.21
N ALA A 163 2.56 -15.24 9.60
CA ALA A 163 2.32 -14.92 11.00
C ALA A 163 1.31 -15.87 11.68
N ALA A 164 0.24 -16.24 10.98
CA ALA A 164 -0.75 -17.18 11.49
C ALA A 164 -0.18 -18.62 11.57
N ALA A 165 0.49 -19.09 10.53
CA ALA A 165 1.05 -20.43 10.43
C ALA A 165 2.15 -20.66 11.46
N SER A 166 3.09 -19.71 11.60
CA SER A 166 4.16 -19.81 12.60
C SER A 166 3.61 -19.90 14.02
N ARG A 167 2.53 -19.18 14.35
CA ARG A 167 1.86 -19.29 15.66
C ARG A 167 1.16 -20.62 15.86
N ALA A 168 0.55 -21.16 14.81
CA ALA A 168 -0.15 -22.45 14.85
C ALA A 168 0.82 -23.63 15.00
N TRP A 169 1.98 -23.57 14.34
CA TRP A 169 2.93 -24.70 14.30
C TRP A 169 3.94 -24.70 15.44
N LEU A 170 4.48 -23.54 15.81
CA LEU A 170 5.54 -23.48 16.81
C LEU A 170 4.98 -23.49 18.24
N VAL A 171 3.73 -23.01 18.45
CA VAL A 171 3.01 -23.00 19.74
C VAL A 171 3.87 -22.46 20.91
N ARG A 172 4.52 -21.31 20.70
CA ARG A 172 5.31 -20.64 21.76
C ARG A 172 4.94 -19.16 21.89
N PRO A 173 4.91 -18.61 23.12
CA PRO A 173 4.64 -17.18 23.34
C PRO A 173 5.61 -16.25 22.59
N TRP A 174 6.89 -16.66 22.46
CA TRP A 174 7.92 -15.85 21.80
C TRP A 174 7.63 -15.60 20.30
N VAL A 175 6.89 -16.48 19.62
CA VAL A 175 6.54 -16.28 18.19
C VAL A 175 5.68 -15.02 18.03
N THR A 176 4.75 -14.81 18.96
CA THR A 176 3.92 -13.60 18.97
C THR A 176 4.80 -12.37 19.24
N ILE A 177 5.79 -12.48 20.14
CA ILE A 177 6.74 -11.39 20.42
C ILE A 177 7.55 -11.06 19.17
N LEU A 178 8.09 -12.05 18.45
CA LEU A 178 8.86 -11.81 17.23
C LEU A 178 8.07 -11.07 16.15
N TRP A 179 6.81 -11.43 15.94
CA TRP A 179 5.95 -10.72 14.98
C TRP A 179 5.59 -9.30 15.42
N ARG A 180 5.48 -9.05 16.74
CA ARG A 180 5.30 -7.69 17.27
C ARG A 180 6.58 -6.86 17.12
N ILE A 181 7.75 -7.48 17.27
CA ILE A 181 9.04 -6.86 16.93
C ILE A 181 9.07 -6.55 15.43
N ALA A 182 8.78 -7.50 14.55
CA ALA A 182 8.73 -7.25 13.11
C ALA A 182 7.80 -6.07 12.76
N ALA A 183 6.62 -5.99 13.39
CA ALA A 183 5.71 -4.86 13.23
C ALA A 183 6.32 -3.52 13.73
N SER A 184 7.09 -3.52 14.82
CA SER A 184 7.76 -2.29 15.31
C SER A 184 8.85 -1.81 14.35
N TRP A 185 9.55 -2.72 13.67
CA TRP A 185 10.51 -2.37 12.63
C TRP A 185 9.80 -1.78 11.41
N VAL A 186 8.69 -2.37 10.98
CA VAL A 186 7.83 -1.80 9.91
C VAL A 186 7.31 -0.42 10.29
N ALA A 187 6.93 -0.20 11.56
CA ALA A 187 6.54 1.13 12.06
C ALA A 187 7.71 2.13 11.97
N ALA A 188 8.91 1.74 12.42
CA ALA A 188 10.09 2.60 12.40
C ALA A 188 10.49 3.00 10.96
N ILE A 189 10.47 2.06 10.02
CA ILE A 189 10.78 2.33 8.62
C ILE A 189 9.75 3.31 8.02
N GLN A 190 8.45 3.10 8.26
CA GLN A 190 7.42 4.03 7.78
C GLN A 190 7.55 5.43 8.39
N LEU A 191 7.88 5.52 9.68
CA LEU A 191 8.15 6.80 10.33
C LEU A 191 9.35 7.51 9.70
N LEU A 192 10.41 6.77 9.35
CA LEU A 192 11.56 7.32 8.64
C LEU A 192 11.18 7.84 7.25
N TYR A 193 10.39 7.09 6.47
CA TYR A 193 9.89 7.56 5.17
C TYR A 193 9.04 8.83 5.31
N LEU A 194 8.13 8.88 6.29
CA LEU A 194 7.34 10.08 6.56
C LEU A 194 8.22 11.26 6.96
N ALA A 195 9.22 11.05 7.82
CA ALA A 195 10.16 12.09 8.23
C ALA A 195 10.96 12.65 7.04
N LEU A 196 11.42 11.78 6.14
CA LEU A 196 12.11 12.18 4.91
C LEU A 196 11.19 12.93 3.95
N LEU A 197 9.93 12.52 3.83
CA LEU A 197 8.94 13.16 2.97
C LEU A 197 8.59 14.59 3.42
N PHE A 198 8.68 14.87 4.72
CA PHE A 198 8.39 16.18 5.31
C PHE A 198 9.65 16.97 5.72
N ALA A 199 10.84 16.50 5.35
CA ALA A 199 12.07 17.24 5.59
C ALA A 199 12.12 18.52 4.72
N PRO A 200 12.49 19.69 5.28
CA PRO A 200 12.54 20.96 4.55
C PRO A 200 13.70 21.06 3.57
#